data_AF-A0A1I4W085-F1
#
_entry.id   AF-A0A1I4W085-F1
#
_cell.length_a   1.000
_cell.length_b   1.000
_cell.length_c   1.000
_cell.angle_alpha   90.00
_cell.angle_beta   90.00
_cell.angle_gamma   90.00
#
_symmetry.space_group_name_H-M   'P 1'
#
loop_
_entity.id
_entity.type
_entity.pdbx_description
1 polymer ?
#
loop_
_entity_poly.entity_id
_entity_poly.type
_entity_poly.pdbx_seq_one_letter_code
_entity_poly.pdbx_strand_id
1 'polypeptide(L)'
;MDKILVFFFIFLSCDVLFSQNINEYNKILKIENLPFNKHEVRIYSKQATSAGLEMFRLSQDDMENWTCELYKTESTGNQQIAIQKHYTNSPKNIDLVWVKILDTDLLHLPQWKSIQYKLEKKNKEYFTEDGEIMSSKSSSTILDGVSYYVKIKNDKKENQFKYDNPESYLKIYPSVDELISFKELLDIVRTEFKVFDK
;
A
#
# COMPACT_ATOMS: atom_id res chain seq x y z
N MET A 1 5.63 25.49 -46.39
CA MET A 1 6.46 25.45 -45.18
C MET A 1 5.50 25.50 -44.01
N ASP A 2 4.90 24.39 -43.65
CA ASP A 2 3.96 24.34 -42.54
C ASP A 2 4.55 23.46 -41.46
N LYS A 3 5.22 24.13 -40.51
CA LYS A 3 5.67 23.53 -39.26
C LYS A 3 4.44 23.40 -38.35
N ILE A 4 3.73 22.28 -38.44
CA ILE A 4 2.80 21.89 -37.38
C ILE A 4 3.61 21.17 -36.31
N LEU A 5 3.79 21.90 -35.21
CA LEU A 5 4.44 21.48 -33.97
C LEU A 5 3.57 20.37 -33.33
N VAL A 6 3.99 19.11 -33.46
CA VAL A 6 3.40 18.00 -32.70
C VAL A 6 4.00 18.05 -31.29
N PHE A 7 3.31 18.72 -30.37
CA PHE A 7 3.58 18.65 -28.93
C PHE A 7 2.72 17.53 -28.34
N PHE A 8 3.21 16.29 -28.38
CA PHE A 8 2.53 15.13 -27.77
C PHE A 8 3.38 14.56 -26.64
N PHE A 9 2.72 14.43 -25.47
CA PHE A 9 3.03 13.57 -24.33
C PHE A 9 4.26 13.87 -23.46
N ILE A 10 4.03 14.67 -22.42
CA ILE A 10 4.72 14.51 -21.12
C ILE A 10 3.65 14.51 -20.02
N PHE A 11 2.93 13.40 -19.84
CA PHE A 11 2.04 13.21 -18.68
C PHE A 11 1.91 11.73 -18.25
N LEU A 12 2.98 10.93 -18.41
CA LEU A 12 2.98 9.50 -18.09
C LEU A 12 4.05 9.08 -17.07
N SER A 13 4.67 10.01 -16.34
CA SER A 13 5.86 9.72 -15.54
C SER A 13 5.61 9.28 -14.09
N CYS A 14 4.39 9.41 -13.54
CA CYS A 14 4.16 9.02 -12.13
C CYS A 14 3.90 7.52 -11.94
N ASP A 15 3.22 6.85 -12.87
CA ASP A 15 2.87 5.42 -12.69
C ASP A 15 4.05 4.47 -12.94
N VAL A 16 5.04 4.92 -13.70
CA VAL A 16 6.22 4.11 -14.08
C VAL A 16 7.09 3.78 -12.85
N LEU A 17 7.22 4.71 -11.90
CA LEU A 17 8.03 4.50 -10.70
C LEU A 17 7.40 3.50 -9.71
N PHE A 18 6.06 3.49 -9.60
CA PHE A 18 5.36 2.53 -8.75
C PHE A 18 5.45 1.11 -9.30
N SER A 19 5.30 0.95 -10.63
CA SER A 19 5.45 -0.35 -11.32
C SER A 19 6.81 -1.01 -11.04
N GLN A 20 7.89 -0.21 -11.00
CA GLN A 20 9.24 -0.71 -10.77
C GLN A 20 9.40 -1.38 -9.39
N ASN A 21 8.92 -0.74 -8.31
CA ASN A 21 9.03 -1.28 -6.95
C ASN A 21 8.26 -2.60 -6.78
N ILE A 22 7.11 -2.74 -7.43
CA ILE A 22 6.27 -3.94 -7.34
C ILE A 22 6.92 -5.11 -8.07
N ASN A 23 7.50 -4.86 -9.23
CA ASN A 23 8.21 -5.88 -9.99
C ASN A 23 9.40 -6.42 -9.20
N GLU A 24 10.10 -5.56 -8.46
CA GLU A 24 11.15 -5.99 -7.53
C GLU A 24 10.61 -6.86 -6.40
N TYR A 25 9.51 -6.46 -5.74
CA TYR A 25 8.89 -7.27 -4.69
C TYR A 25 8.40 -8.63 -5.21
N ASN A 26 7.78 -8.64 -6.39
CA ASN A 26 7.33 -9.87 -7.03
C ASN A 26 8.49 -10.80 -7.34
N LYS A 27 9.64 -10.26 -7.78
CA LYS A 27 10.86 -11.03 -8.04
C LYS A 27 11.46 -11.61 -6.76
N ILE A 28 11.51 -10.83 -5.68
CA ILE A 28 11.99 -11.30 -4.38
C ILE A 28 11.11 -12.45 -3.87
N LEU A 29 9.79 -12.33 -4.04
CA LEU A 29 8.80 -13.33 -3.60
C LEU A 29 8.55 -14.45 -4.62
N LYS A 30 9.18 -14.43 -5.79
CA LYS A 30 9.00 -15.38 -6.91
C LYS A 30 7.54 -15.55 -7.35
N ILE A 31 6.83 -14.43 -7.49
CA ILE A 31 5.41 -14.36 -7.88
C ILE A 31 5.18 -13.56 -9.17
N GLU A 32 6.21 -13.38 -10.00
CA GLU A 32 6.14 -12.57 -11.22
C GLU A 32 5.03 -13.03 -12.18
N ASN A 33 4.78 -14.35 -12.21
CA ASN A 33 3.78 -14.97 -13.07
C ASN A 33 2.41 -15.17 -12.36
N LEU A 34 2.24 -14.64 -11.15
CA LEU A 34 1.01 -14.83 -10.38
C LEU A 34 -0.11 -13.91 -10.92
N PRO A 35 -1.18 -14.47 -11.53
CA PRO A 35 -2.25 -13.67 -12.13
C PRO A 35 -3.02 -12.87 -11.08
N PHE A 36 -3.54 -11.72 -11.50
CA PHE A 36 -4.34 -10.84 -10.64
C PHE A 36 -5.83 -11.02 -10.95
N ASN A 37 -6.52 -11.73 -10.06
CA ASN A 37 -7.90 -12.16 -10.26
C ASN A 37 -8.90 -10.99 -10.16
N LYS A 38 -10.14 -11.25 -10.61
CA LYS A 38 -11.22 -10.27 -10.67
C LYS A 38 -11.66 -9.75 -9.29
N HIS A 39 -11.61 -10.60 -8.28
CA HIS A 39 -11.75 -10.23 -6.87
C HIS A 39 -10.47 -10.60 -6.16
N GLU A 40 -9.60 -9.62 -5.95
CA GLU A 40 -8.31 -9.87 -5.32
C GLU A 40 -7.80 -8.64 -4.59
N VAL A 41 -7.25 -8.86 -3.40
CA VAL A 41 -6.40 -7.89 -2.70
C VAL A 41 -5.04 -8.50 -2.45
N ARG A 42 -3.98 -7.76 -2.77
CA ARG A 42 -2.59 -8.04 -2.39
C ARG A 42 -2.08 -6.92 -1.51
N ILE A 43 -1.59 -7.27 -0.33
CA ILE A 43 -1.00 -6.34 0.63
C ILE A 43 0.45 -6.77 0.83
N TYR A 44 1.36 -5.96 0.33
CA TYR A 44 2.80 -6.13 0.52
C TYR A 44 3.21 -5.33 1.74
N SER A 45 4.02 -5.93 2.61
CA SER A 45 4.57 -5.33 3.82
C SER A 45 6.10 -5.38 3.74
N LYS A 46 6.75 -4.22 3.75
CA LYS A 46 8.20 -4.08 3.67
C LYS A 46 8.70 -3.33 4.90
N GLN A 47 9.58 -3.98 5.66
CA GLN A 47 10.26 -3.33 6.79
C GLN A 47 11.37 -2.41 6.26
N ALA A 48 11.50 -1.21 6.84
CA ALA A 48 12.46 -0.19 6.41
C ALA A 48 13.93 -0.63 6.58
N THR A 49 14.24 -1.31 7.68
CA THR A 49 15.63 -1.64 8.09
C THR A 49 16.02 -3.10 7.88
N SER A 50 15.08 -3.96 7.47
CA SER A 50 15.33 -5.39 7.30
C SER A 50 15.09 -5.87 5.87
N ALA A 51 15.67 -7.03 5.52
CA ALA A 51 15.37 -7.72 4.28
C ALA A 51 13.92 -8.26 4.23
N GLY A 52 13.20 -8.23 5.35
CA GLY A 52 11.83 -8.73 5.49
C GLY A 52 10.88 -8.11 4.46
N LEU A 53 10.26 -8.97 3.66
CA LEU A 53 9.21 -8.66 2.72
C LEU A 53 8.15 -9.75 2.83
N GLU A 54 6.91 -9.33 2.99
CA GLU A 54 5.75 -10.21 3.04
C GLU A 54 4.68 -9.73 2.06
N MET A 55 3.87 -10.65 1.55
CA MET A 55 2.70 -10.36 0.74
C MET A 55 1.54 -11.27 1.14
N PHE A 56 0.50 -10.66 1.66
CA PHE A 56 -0.80 -11.27 1.88
C PHE A 56 -1.64 -11.16 0.62
N ARG A 57 -2.23 -12.27 0.18
CA ARG A 57 -3.15 -12.35 -0.95
C ARG A 57 -4.45 -13.00 -0.52
N LEU A 58 -5.56 -12.32 -0.77
CA LEU A 58 -6.88 -12.91 -0.77
C LEU A 58 -7.45 -12.78 -2.17
N SER A 59 -7.79 -13.91 -2.80
CA SER A 59 -8.27 -13.96 -4.18
C SER A 59 -9.44 -14.92 -4.33
N GLN A 60 -10.42 -14.58 -5.16
CA GLN A 60 -11.43 -15.50 -5.65
C GLN A 60 -11.03 -16.04 -7.02
N ASP A 61 -11.19 -17.35 -7.25
CA ASP A 61 -11.00 -17.96 -8.56
C ASP A 61 -12.25 -17.85 -9.45
N ASP A 62 -12.16 -18.31 -10.70
CA ASP A 62 -13.27 -18.28 -11.67
C ASP A 62 -14.43 -19.22 -11.30
N MET A 63 -14.21 -20.14 -10.35
CA MET A 63 -15.21 -21.05 -9.80
C MET A 63 -15.81 -20.51 -8.47
N GLU A 64 -15.57 -19.22 -8.18
CA GLU A 64 -16.04 -18.51 -6.99
C GLU A 64 -15.43 -19.01 -5.66
N ASN A 65 -14.35 -19.82 -5.71
CA ASN A 65 -13.66 -20.27 -4.52
C ASN A 65 -12.64 -19.25 -4.04
N TRP A 66 -12.69 -18.95 -2.75
CA TRP A 66 -11.72 -18.07 -2.11
C TRP A 66 -10.46 -18.81 -1.71
N THR A 67 -9.32 -18.18 -1.99
CA THR A 67 -7.99 -18.64 -1.59
C THR A 67 -7.28 -17.53 -0.84
N CYS A 68 -6.67 -17.87 0.30
CA CYS A 68 -5.86 -16.96 1.09
C CYS A 68 -4.42 -17.48 1.18
N GLU A 69 -3.46 -16.63 0.86
CA GLU A 69 -2.05 -16.98 0.76
C GLU A 69 -1.19 -15.92 1.44
N LEU A 70 -0.20 -16.36 2.21
CA LEU A 70 0.87 -15.49 2.71
C LEU A 70 2.19 -15.94 2.11
N TYR A 71 2.87 -15.02 1.43
CA TYR A 71 4.22 -15.17 0.92
C TYR A 71 5.15 -14.35 1.81
N LYS A 72 6.22 -14.94 2.34
CA LYS A 72 7.18 -14.21 3.18
C LYS A 72 8.61 -14.62 2.91
N THR A 73 9.52 -13.66 2.97
CA THR A 73 10.96 -13.92 3.02
C THR A 73 11.36 -14.38 4.41
N GLU A 74 12.04 -15.52 4.52
CA GLU A 74 12.66 -15.96 5.76
C GLU A 74 14.17 -15.95 5.65
N SER A 75 14.84 -15.43 6.67
CA SER A 75 16.29 -15.54 6.79
C SER A 75 16.65 -16.94 7.24
N THR A 76 17.26 -17.72 6.36
CA THR A 76 17.94 -18.95 6.79
C THR A 76 19.32 -18.58 7.33
N GLY A 77 19.84 -19.37 8.28
CA GLY A 77 21.13 -19.10 8.95
C GLY A 77 22.34 -18.93 8.00
N ASN A 78 22.19 -19.27 6.71
CA ASN A 78 23.19 -19.10 5.66
C ASN A 78 22.91 -17.90 4.73
N GLN A 79 22.18 -16.86 5.19
CA GLN A 79 21.79 -15.66 4.42
C GLN A 79 20.91 -15.92 3.18
N GLN A 80 20.45 -17.15 2.97
CA GLN A 80 19.56 -17.47 1.86
C GLN A 80 18.12 -17.11 2.24
N ILE A 81 17.43 -16.39 1.35
CA ILE A 81 16.02 -16.05 1.52
C ILE A 81 15.17 -17.26 1.10
N ALA A 82 14.53 -17.91 2.07
CA ALA A 82 13.49 -18.90 1.79
C ALA A 82 12.14 -18.20 1.61
N ILE A 83 11.27 -18.75 0.76
CA ILE A 83 9.91 -18.24 0.59
C ILE A 83 8.97 -19.30 1.14
N GLN A 84 8.17 -18.93 2.13
CA GLN A 84 7.10 -19.78 2.62
C GLN A 84 5.77 -19.30 2.06
N LYS A 85 5.02 -20.22 1.45
CA LYS A 85 3.61 -20.04 1.09
C LYS A 85 2.77 -20.74 2.14
N HIS A 86 1.97 -19.98 2.87
CA HIS A 86 1.01 -20.50 3.84
C HIS A 86 -0.40 -20.31 3.35
N TYR A 87 -1.22 -21.36 3.45
CA TYR A 87 -2.67 -21.20 3.43
C TYR A 87 -3.10 -20.84 4.85
N THR A 88 -3.68 -19.66 5.02
CA THR A 88 -4.26 -19.28 6.30
C THR A 88 -5.63 -19.95 6.45
N ASN A 89 -6.05 -20.20 7.69
CA ASN A 89 -7.41 -20.68 7.92
C ASN A 89 -8.39 -19.66 7.34
N SER A 90 -9.23 -20.09 6.39
CA SER A 90 -10.25 -19.20 5.86
C SER A 90 -11.26 -18.89 6.96
N PRO A 91 -11.61 -17.61 7.19
CA PRO A 91 -12.63 -17.21 8.14
C PRO A 91 -13.97 -17.90 7.80
N LYS A 92 -14.81 -18.09 8.82
CA LYS A 92 -16.10 -18.80 8.70
C LYS A 92 -17.02 -18.20 7.62
N ASN A 93 -16.86 -16.92 7.31
CA ASN A 93 -17.63 -16.22 6.26
C ASN A 93 -16.69 -15.29 5.50
N ILE A 94 -16.03 -15.81 4.47
CA ILE A 94 -15.05 -15.07 3.68
C ILE A 94 -15.68 -13.98 2.82
N ASP A 95 -16.91 -14.17 2.33
CA ASP A 95 -17.63 -13.15 1.56
C ASP A 95 -17.90 -11.92 2.41
N LEU A 96 -18.30 -12.10 3.68
CA LEU A 96 -18.44 -11.00 4.63
C LEU A 96 -17.11 -10.29 4.87
N VAL A 97 -16.01 -11.04 4.98
CA VAL A 97 -14.67 -10.44 5.15
C VAL A 97 -14.27 -9.64 3.92
N TRP A 98 -14.57 -10.13 2.71
CA TRP A 98 -14.35 -9.39 1.47
C TRP A 98 -15.13 -8.07 1.44
N VAL A 99 -16.42 -8.10 1.81
CA VAL A 99 -17.23 -6.86 1.90
C VAL A 99 -16.64 -5.89 2.92
N LYS A 100 -16.23 -6.35 4.10
CA LYS A 100 -15.55 -5.50 5.10
C LYS A 100 -14.27 -4.87 4.54
N ILE A 101 -13.48 -5.61 3.75
CA ILE A 101 -12.28 -5.07 3.08
C ILE A 101 -12.68 -3.97 2.10
N LEU A 102 -13.74 -4.16 1.31
CA LEU A 102 -14.22 -3.14 0.37
C LEU A 102 -14.73 -1.89 1.08
N ASP A 103 -15.34 -2.04 2.26
CA ASP A 103 -15.84 -0.94 3.09
C ASP A 103 -14.71 -0.06 3.67
N THR A 104 -13.44 -0.49 3.58
CA THR A 104 -12.28 0.35 3.95
C THR A 104 -11.81 1.30 2.83
N ASP A 105 -12.66 1.55 1.83
CA ASP A 105 -12.43 2.51 0.74
C ASP A 105 -11.16 2.27 -0.10
N LEU A 106 -10.58 1.07 -0.08
CA LEU A 106 -9.31 0.77 -0.78
C LEU A 106 -9.34 1.02 -2.28
N LEU A 107 -10.52 0.90 -2.91
CA LEU A 107 -10.71 1.20 -4.33
C LEU A 107 -10.60 2.70 -4.64
N HIS A 108 -10.58 3.55 -3.62
CA HIS A 108 -10.60 5.00 -3.70
C HIS A 108 -9.42 5.67 -2.98
N LEU A 109 -8.68 4.92 -2.15
CA LEU A 109 -7.53 5.47 -1.44
C LEU A 109 -6.50 6.06 -2.41
N PRO A 110 -6.09 7.33 -2.22
CA PRO A 110 -5.13 7.98 -3.09
C PRO A 110 -3.70 7.52 -2.81
N GLN A 111 -2.77 7.88 -3.71
CA GLN A 111 -1.33 7.76 -3.45
C GLN A 111 -0.91 8.59 -2.23
N TRP A 112 0.14 8.15 -1.51
CA TRP A 112 0.70 8.87 -0.36
C TRP A 112 1.02 10.33 -0.66
N LYS A 113 1.62 10.60 -1.83
CA LYS A 113 1.98 11.95 -2.28
C LYS A 113 0.77 12.89 -2.32
N SER A 114 -0.42 12.38 -2.63
CA SER A 114 -1.65 13.17 -2.72
C SER A 114 -2.21 13.56 -1.35
N ILE A 115 -1.87 12.84 -0.29
CA ILE A 115 -2.33 13.12 1.09
C ILE A 115 -1.27 13.78 1.95
N GLN A 116 -0.05 13.95 1.43
CA GLN A 116 1.08 14.48 2.19
C GLN A 116 0.78 15.86 2.81
N TYR A 117 -0.03 16.70 2.16
CA TYR A 117 -0.46 17.99 2.71
C TYR A 117 -1.30 17.89 3.99
N LYS A 118 -1.96 16.74 4.23
CA LYS A 118 -2.68 16.43 5.47
C LYS A 118 -1.74 16.01 6.60
N LEU A 119 -0.51 15.62 6.26
CA LEU A 119 0.56 15.16 7.17
C LEU A 119 1.55 16.29 7.51
N GLU A 120 1.10 17.54 7.36
CA GLU A 120 1.86 18.75 7.67
C GLU A 120 1.15 19.50 8.79
N LYS A 121 1.89 19.84 9.86
CA LYS A 121 1.43 20.81 10.84
C LYS A 121 1.61 22.20 10.27
N LYS A 122 0.50 22.88 10.01
CA LYS A 122 0.48 24.30 9.64
C LYS A 122 0.74 25.11 10.90
N ASN A 123 1.96 25.61 11.06
CA ASN A 123 2.26 26.55 12.12
C ASN A 123 1.64 27.87 11.64
N LYS A 124 0.50 28.26 12.20
CA LYS A 124 -0.22 29.50 11.82
C LYS A 124 0.52 30.77 12.29
N GLU A 125 1.84 30.70 12.32
CA GLU A 125 2.78 31.75 12.62
C GLU A 125 3.20 32.37 11.30
N TYR A 126 2.95 33.66 11.17
CA TYR A 126 3.28 34.45 9.99
C TYR A 126 4.50 35.29 10.30
N PHE A 127 5.49 35.29 9.41
CA PHE A 127 6.71 36.09 9.55
C PHE A 127 7.04 36.77 8.22
N THR A 128 7.83 37.85 8.29
CA THR A 128 8.28 38.59 7.11
C THR A 128 9.74 38.26 6.85
N GLU A 129 10.04 37.80 5.65
CA GLU A 129 11.41 37.58 5.17
C GLU A 129 11.47 38.09 3.71
N ASP A 130 12.50 38.89 3.41
CA ASP A 130 12.67 39.65 2.16
C ASP A 130 11.46 40.50 1.71
N GLY A 131 10.67 41.00 2.66
CA GLY A 131 9.49 41.83 2.39
C GLY A 131 8.22 41.06 2.03
N GLU A 132 8.28 39.72 1.99
CA GLU A 132 7.13 38.85 1.77
C GLU A 132 6.61 38.25 3.08
N ILE A 133 5.28 38.11 3.21
CA ILE A 133 4.66 37.41 4.35
C ILE A 133 4.67 35.91 4.06
N MET A 134 5.35 35.16 4.91
CA MET A 134 5.47 33.71 4.84
C MET A 134 4.84 33.04 6.06
N SER A 135 4.52 31.75 5.92
CA SER A 135 4.06 30.89 7.02
C SER A 135 4.89 29.61 7.04
N SER A 136 5.28 29.15 8.23
CA SER A 136 6.04 27.91 8.34
C SER A 136 5.14 26.67 8.37
N LYS A 137 5.67 25.57 7.86
CA LYS A 137 5.07 24.24 7.99
C LYS A 137 6.10 23.31 8.60
N SER A 138 5.66 22.41 9.47
CA SER A 138 6.51 21.33 9.97
C SER A 138 5.87 19.98 9.67
N SER A 139 6.72 18.98 9.40
CA SER A 139 6.31 17.60 9.22
C SER A 139 7.20 16.70 10.06
N SER A 140 6.66 15.56 10.48
CA SER A 140 7.43 14.51 11.14
C SER A 140 7.86 13.48 10.10
N THR A 141 9.15 13.18 10.06
CA THR A 141 9.69 12.08 9.25
C THR A 141 9.87 10.85 10.13
N ILE A 142 9.18 9.76 9.79
CA ILE A 142 9.36 8.47 10.45
C ILE A 142 10.33 7.64 9.61
N LEU A 143 11.50 7.33 10.19
CA LEU A 143 12.58 6.59 9.52
C LEU A 143 12.46 5.08 9.70
N ASP A 144 12.03 4.64 10.89
CA ASP A 144 11.86 3.24 11.23
C ASP A 144 10.37 2.87 11.19
N GLY A 145 10.05 1.83 10.43
CA GLY A 145 8.71 1.23 10.42
C GLY A 145 8.46 0.34 9.21
N VAL A 146 7.19 0.27 8.83
CA VAL A 146 6.69 -0.63 7.79
C VAL A 146 6.01 0.17 6.70
N SER A 147 6.48 -0.03 5.48
CA SER A 147 5.85 0.46 4.27
C SER A 147 4.90 -0.61 3.75
N TYR A 148 3.70 -0.20 3.36
CA TYR A 148 2.74 -1.08 2.75
C TYR A 148 2.48 -0.66 1.31
N TYR A 149 2.40 -1.65 0.43
CA TYR A 149 1.93 -1.47 -0.93
C TYR A 149 0.71 -2.36 -1.15
N VAL A 150 -0.37 -1.79 -1.67
CA VAL A 150 -1.65 -2.50 -1.85
C VAL A 150 -2.05 -2.48 -3.31
N LYS A 151 -2.53 -3.62 -3.80
CA LYS A 151 -3.30 -3.76 -5.03
C LYS A 151 -4.65 -4.32 -4.67
N ILE A 152 -5.71 -3.73 -5.19
CA ILE A 152 -7.05 -4.27 -5.06
C ILE A 152 -7.76 -4.23 -6.40
N LYS A 153 -8.53 -5.27 -6.68
CA LYS A 153 -9.43 -5.36 -7.81
C LYS A 153 -10.75 -5.96 -7.36
N ASN A 154 -11.81 -5.29 -7.78
CA ASN A 154 -13.18 -5.73 -7.60
C ASN A 154 -13.92 -5.51 -8.92
N ASP A 155 -14.16 -6.59 -9.64
CA ASP A 155 -14.68 -6.57 -11.01
C ASP A 155 -13.82 -5.73 -11.97
N LYS A 156 -14.38 -4.59 -12.39
CA LYS A 156 -13.78 -3.64 -13.34
C LYS A 156 -13.07 -2.49 -12.64
N LYS A 157 -13.24 -2.36 -11.31
CA LYS A 157 -12.56 -1.35 -10.52
C LYS A 157 -11.26 -1.93 -9.99
N GLU A 158 -10.19 -1.18 -10.13
CA GLU A 158 -8.90 -1.50 -9.54
C GLU A 158 -8.29 -0.24 -8.93
N ASN A 159 -7.49 -0.45 -7.88
CA ASN A 159 -6.66 0.59 -7.33
C ASN A 159 -5.34 0.00 -6.85
N GLN A 160 -4.31 0.83 -6.83
CA GLN A 160 -3.03 0.51 -6.23
C GLN A 160 -2.47 1.73 -5.54
N PHE A 161 -1.85 1.58 -4.38
CA PHE A 161 -1.23 2.69 -3.66
C PHE A 161 -0.16 2.18 -2.69
N LYS A 162 0.72 3.07 -2.25
CA LYS A 162 1.76 2.77 -1.27
C LYS A 162 1.71 3.77 -0.14
N TYR A 163 1.60 3.31 1.11
CA TYR A 163 1.72 4.15 2.31
C TYR A 163 2.95 3.76 3.13
N ASP A 164 3.75 4.77 3.46
CA ASP A 164 4.96 4.61 4.26
C ASP A 164 4.65 4.91 5.73
N ASN A 165 4.83 3.92 6.61
CA ASN A 165 4.60 4.04 8.05
C ASN A 165 3.19 4.50 8.47
N PRO A 166 2.09 4.02 7.84
CA PRO A 166 0.75 4.56 8.05
C PRO A 166 0.28 4.50 9.52
N GLU A 167 0.61 3.42 10.24
CA GLU A 167 0.23 3.28 11.67
C GLU A 167 0.96 4.30 12.56
N SER A 168 2.21 4.62 12.24
CA SER A 168 2.99 5.64 12.97
C SER A 168 2.49 7.05 12.65
N TYR A 169 2.18 7.33 11.38
CA TYR A 169 1.57 8.60 10.99
C TYR A 169 0.18 8.78 11.59
N LEU A 170 -0.62 7.72 11.74
CA LEU A 170 -1.95 7.80 12.35
C LEU A 170 -1.90 8.25 13.81
N LYS A 171 -0.86 7.85 14.56
CA LYS A 171 -0.66 8.32 15.94
C LYS A 171 -0.42 9.83 16.02
N ILE A 172 0.19 10.42 14.99
CA ILE A 172 0.51 11.85 14.91
C ILE A 172 -0.67 12.64 14.32
N TYR A 173 -1.33 12.07 13.31
CA TYR A 173 -2.41 12.67 12.55
C TYR A 173 -3.68 11.80 12.61
N PRO A 174 -4.33 11.69 13.78
CA PRO A 174 -5.42 10.73 14.03
C PRO A 174 -6.71 11.04 13.27
N SER A 175 -6.82 12.21 12.65
CA SER A 175 -8.01 12.65 11.90
C SER A 175 -7.83 12.53 10.38
N VAL A 176 -6.79 11.86 9.90
CA VAL A 176 -6.56 11.68 8.46
C VAL A 176 -7.27 10.40 8.03
N ASP A 177 -8.39 10.58 7.33
CA ASP A 177 -9.29 9.51 6.91
C ASP A 177 -8.55 8.37 6.20
N GLU A 178 -7.62 8.68 5.30
CA GLU A 178 -6.86 7.66 4.57
C GLU A 178 -6.02 6.76 5.47
N LEU A 179 -5.49 7.30 6.57
CA LEU A 179 -4.74 6.52 7.55
C LEU A 179 -5.68 5.67 8.42
N ILE A 180 -6.88 6.17 8.71
CA ILE A 180 -7.92 5.45 9.46
C ILE A 180 -8.40 4.25 8.63
N SER A 181 -8.83 4.49 7.39
CA SER A 181 -9.25 3.44 6.45
C SER A 181 -8.16 2.37 6.25
N PHE A 182 -6.90 2.80 6.10
CA PHE A 182 -5.80 1.85 5.99
C PHE A 182 -5.58 1.03 7.26
N LYS A 183 -5.75 1.64 8.44
CA LYS A 183 -5.65 0.95 9.72
C LYS A 183 -6.77 -0.08 9.89
N GLU A 184 -7.98 0.23 9.46
CA GLU A 184 -9.11 -0.69 9.47
C GLU A 184 -8.84 -1.91 8.58
N LEU A 185 -8.27 -1.72 7.39
CA LEU A 185 -7.82 -2.82 6.53
C LEU A 185 -6.84 -3.75 7.27
N LEU A 186 -5.80 -3.16 7.88
CA LEU A 186 -4.81 -3.95 8.61
C LEU A 186 -5.44 -4.72 9.77
N ASP A 187 -6.39 -4.11 10.48
CA ASP A 187 -7.09 -4.76 11.59
C ASP A 187 -7.96 -5.93 11.13
N ILE A 188 -8.68 -5.79 10.01
CA ILE A 188 -9.45 -6.88 9.40
C ILE A 188 -8.50 -8.03 9.06
N VAL A 189 -7.41 -7.73 8.35
CA VAL A 189 -6.51 -8.77 7.83
C VAL A 189 -5.77 -9.50 8.97
N ARG A 190 -5.31 -8.76 9.99
CA ARG A 190 -4.72 -9.33 11.22
C ARG A 190 -5.72 -10.17 12.01
N THR A 191 -6.96 -9.69 12.13
CA THR A 191 -7.98 -10.35 12.96
C THR A 191 -8.46 -11.64 12.32
N GLU A 192 -8.82 -11.59 11.03
CA GLU A 192 -9.47 -12.69 10.32
C GLU A 192 -8.45 -13.74 9.83
N PHE A 193 -7.23 -13.33 9.46
CA PHE A 193 -6.23 -14.24 8.85
C PHE A 193 -4.96 -14.46 9.66
N LYS A 194 -4.77 -13.73 10.78
CA LYS A 194 -3.59 -13.84 11.67
C LYS A 194 -2.26 -13.63 10.92
N VAL A 195 -2.20 -12.62 10.08
CA VAL A 195 -0.98 -12.20 9.36
C VAL A 195 -0.54 -10.80 9.81
N PHE A 196 0.70 -10.41 9.48
CA PHE A 196 1.30 -9.12 9.85
C PHE A 196 1.30 -8.88 11.36
N ASP A 197 1.96 -9.77 12.09
CA ASP A 197 2.14 -9.65 13.54
C ASP A 197 2.61 -8.24 13.94
N LYS A 198 2.11 -7.77 15.08
CA LYS A 198 2.41 -6.45 15.65
C LYS A 198 3.78 -6.40 16.31
#